data_AF-A0A7Y3JR19-F1
#
_entry.id   AF-A0A7Y3JR19-F1
#
_cell.length_a   1.000
_cell.length_b   1.000
_cell.length_c   1.000
_cell.angle_alpha   90.00
_cell.angle_beta   90.00
_cell.angle_gamma   90.00
#
_symmetry.space_group_name_H-M   'P 1'
#
loop_
_entity.id
_entity.type
_entity.pdbx_description
1 polymer ?
#
loop_
_entity_poly.entity_id
_entity_poly.type
_entity_poly.pdbx_seq_one_letter_code
_entity_poly.pdbx_strand_id
1 'polypeptide(L)'
;MSEADVREAFRNQALFCDRSGTPVTAAVVRGIAAALDRTTATGRRTLDWPGDARGSGDSVPLRLAGGFHALARRGVDPSLNRLYAGALDGAEAIVGDILRRHDAELVRWLNSPPQTNETGRAGPIMAGLMLLAAEYSLPFELIELGASAGLNLNLPRFGYVLGGSGAGDPNSPVQLAPLWEGAPPPLATVQVLASHGVDQNPVRIVDPAERERLIAYCWADQHERMERLQAALALADRFPPQLAQGDAADFAEAALPDPQAEGVCRVIYHTIFWTYLPPDKQQRIRNALAAARERDVGASARLAAL
;
A
#
# COMPACT_ATOMS: atom_id res chain seq x y z
N MET A 1 6.89 -13.90 -21.29
CA MET A 1 8.15 -14.32 -20.64
C MET A 1 8.35 -15.81 -20.82
N SER A 2 9.58 -16.32 -20.70
CA SER A 2 9.83 -17.78 -20.65
C SER A 2 9.62 -18.33 -19.24
N GLU A 3 9.47 -19.65 -19.11
CA GLU A 3 9.44 -20.31 -17.80
C GLU A 3 10.71 -20.00 -16.97
N ALA A 4 11.86 -19.93 -17.62
CA ALA A 4 13.13 -19.60 -16.96
C ALA A 4 13.07 -18.20 -16.32
N ASP A 5 12.44 -17.24 -17.00
CA ASP A 5 12.28 -15.88 -16.48
C ASP A 5 11.31 -15.83 -15.28
N VAL A 6 10.25 -16.65 -15.29
CA VAL A 6 9.34 -16.78 -14.13
C VAL A 6 10.11 -17.34 -12.93
N ARG A 7 10.88 -18.41 -13.12
CA ARG A 7 11.68 -19.00 -12.03
C ARG A 7 12.74 -18.04 -11.50
N GLU A 8 13.35 -17.26 -12.39
CA GLU A 8 14.27 -16.17 -12.03
C GLU A 8 13.57 -15.08 -11.20
N ALA A 9 12.32 -14.73 -11.51
CA ALA A 9 11.55 -13.76 -10.72
C ALA A 9 11.37 -14.22 -9.26
N PHE A 10 11.11 -15.50 -9.01
CA PHE A 10 11.03 -16.05 -7.66
C PHE A 10 12.39 -16.01 -6.94
N ARG A 11 13.48 -16.39 -7.61
CA ARG A 11 14.83 -16.32 -7.03
C ARG A 11 15.20 -14.89 -6.64
N ASN A 12 14.95 -13.93 -7.52
CA ASN A 12 15.21 -12.51 -7.24
C ASN A 12 14.34 -11.96 -6.11
N GLN A 13 13.07 -12.37 -6.04
CA GLN A 13 12.21 -11.98 -4.92
C GLN A 13 12.71 -12.53 -3.59
N ALA A 14 13.13 -13.80 -3.53
CA ALA A 14 13.69 -14.38 -2.31
C ALA A 14 14.95 -13.64 -1.85
N LEU A 15 15.88 -13.34 -2.77
CA LEU A 15 17.08 -12.54 -2.49
C LEU A 15 16.76 -11.11 -2.01
N PHE A 16 15.69 -10.52 -2.54
CA PHE A 16 15.20 -9.22 -2.05
C PHE A 16 14.68 -9.34 -0.62
N CYS A 17 13.92 -10.38 -0.31
CA CYS A 17 13.40 -10.64 1.03
C CYS A 17 14.54 -10.85 2.05
N ASP A 18 15.59 -11.61 1.73
CA ASP A 18 16.74 -11.78 2.65
C ASP A 18 17.43 -10.44 2.93
N ARG A 19 17.72 -9.67 1.87
CA ARG A 19 18.37 -8.35 2.01
C ARG A 19 17.52 -7.33 2.78
N SER A 20 16.21 -7.55 2.80
CA SER A 20 15.24 -6.73 3.54
C SER A 20 15.03 -7.23 4.97
N GLY A 21 15.79 -8.22 5.44
CA GLY A 21 15.66 -8.78 6.79
C GLY A 21 14.37 -9.58 7.00
N THR A 22 13.85 -10.21 5.95
CA THR A 22 12.57 -10.95 5.99
C THR A 22 12.74 -12.45 5.66
N PRO A 23 13.45 -13.21 6.52
CA PRO A 23 13.84 -14.59 6.26
C PRO A 23 12.66 -15.56 6.17
N VAL A 24 11.56 -15.36 6.90
CA VAL A 24 10.37 -16.21 6.79
C VAL A 24 9.77 -16.08 5.39
N THR A 25 9.57 -14.84 4.95
CA THR A 25 9.03 -14.55 3.62
C THR A 25 9.96 -15.08 2.52
N ALA A 26 11.28 -14.95 2.68
CA ALA A 26 12.25 -15.49 1.74
C ALA A 26 12.20 -17.02 1.65
N ALA A 27 12.09 -17.72 2.79
CA ALA A 27 11.97 -19.18 2.84
C ALA A 27 10.69 -19.67 2.14
N VAL A 28 9.56 -18.99 2.34
CA VAL A 28 8.30 -19.29 1.66
C VAL A 28 8.43 -19.11 0.14
N VAL A 29 9.00 -17.99 -0.31
CA VAL A 29 9.19 -17.73 -1.76
C VAL A 29 10.09 -18.78 -2.41
N ARG A 30 11.19 -19.20 -1.74
CA ARG A 30 12.04 -20.30 -2.21
C ARG A 30 11.29 -21.63 -2.28
N GLY A 31 10.54 -21.96 -1.23
CA GLY A 31 9.74 -23.19 -1.20
C GLY A 31 8.71 -23.23 -2.31
N ILE A 32 8.06 -22.10 -2.63
CA ILE A 32 7.13 -22.02 -3.75
C ILE A 32 7.91 -22.29 -5.05
N ALA A 33 9.04 -21.60 -5.26
CA ALA A 33 9.85 -21.76 -6.47
C ALA A 33 10.29 -23.22 -6.71
N ALA A 34 10.68 -23.92 -5.64
CA ALA A 34 11.05 -25.33 -5.68
C ALA A 34 9.86 -26.26 -5.99
N ALA A 35 8.66 -25.90 -5.53
CA ALA A 35 7.43 -26.69 -5.71
C ALA A 35 6.68 -26.42 -7.03
N LEU A 36 7.06 -25.40 -7.80
CA LEU A 36 6.37 -25.06 -9.06
C LEU A 36 6.62 -26.11 -10.16
N ASP A 37 5.55 -26.83 -10.51
CA ASP A 37 5.46 -27.73 -11.66
C ASP A 37 4.10 -27.60 -12.37
N ARG A 38 3.86 -28.37 -13.44
CA ARG A 38 2.59 -28.34 -14.18
C ARG A 38 1.52 -29.31 -13.64
N THR A 39 1.75 -29.98 -12.52
CA THR A 39 0.77 -30.91 -11.92
C THR A 39 -0.36 -30.15 -11.22
N THR A 40 -0.07 -28.98 -10.66
CA THR A 40 -1.03 -28.11 -9.96
C THR A 40 -1.55 -26.97 -10.87
N ALA A 41 -2.75 -26.47 -10.61
CA ALA A 41 -3.31 -25.31 -11.31
C ALA A 41 -2.52 -24.04 -11.03
N THR A 42 -2.07 -23.85 -9.79
CA THR A 42 -1.17 -22.79 -9.36
C THR A 42 0.13 -22.85 -10.15
N GLY A 43 0.78 -24.01 -10.18
CA GLY A 43 2.04 -24.18 -10.88
C GLY A 43 1.93 -23.97 -12.39
N ARG A 44 0.91 -24.51 -13.06
CA ARG A 44 0.63 -24.22 -14.49
C ARG A 44 0.46 -22.73 -14.73
N ARG A 45 -0.44 -22.08 -13.98
CA ARG A 45 -0.73 -20.65 -14.18
C ARG A 45 0.46 -19.76 -13.90
N THR A 46 1.30 -20.10 -12.93
CA THR A 46 2.52 -19.36 -12.61
C THR A 46 3.59 -19.55 -13.68
N LEU A 47 3.88 -20.79 -14.11
CA LEU A 47 4.93 -21.06 -15.09
C LEU A 47 4.56 -20.57 -16.50
N ASP A 48 3.27 -20.54 -16.82
CA ASP A 48 2.75 -20.05 -18.10
C ASP A 48 2.23 -18.60 -17.99
N TRP A 49 2.77 -17.80 -17.04
CA TRP A 49 2.31 -16.43 -16.78
C TRP A 49 2.42 -15.55 -18.03
N PRO A 50 1.33 -14.90 -18.49
CA PRO A 50 1.33 -14.17 -19.76
C PRO A 50 2.05 -12.81 -19.68
N GLY A 51 2.14 -12.23 -18.49
CA GLY A 51 2.69 -10.89 -18.26
C GLY A 51 4.13 -10.87 -17.78
N ASP A 52 4.48 -9.82 -17.03
CA ASP A 52 5.79 -9.66 -16.42
C ASP A 52 5.80 -10.20 -14.99
N ALA A 53 6.30 -11.42 -14.76
CA ALA A 53 6.27 -12.03 -13.44
C ALA A 53 7.15 -11.33 -12.37
N ARG A 54 8.07 -10.44 -12.78
CA ARG A 54 9.04 -9.79 -11.88
C ARG A 54 8.37 -8.82 -10.91
N GLY A 55 9.07 -8.47 -9.84
CA GLY A 55 8.62 -7.46 -8.86
C GLY A 55 8.42 -6.06 -9.46
N SER A 56 9.11 -5.74 -10.57
CA SER A 56 8.91 -4.51 -11.34
C SER A 56 7.68 -4.54 -12.26
N GLY A 57 7.01 -5.70 -12.36
CA GLY A 57 5.79 -5.90 -13.15
C GLY A 57 4.66 -6.42 -12.27
N ASP A 58 4.14 -7.62 -12.58
CA ASP A 58 2.97 -8.23 -11.96
C ASP A 58 3.21 -8.79 -10.56
N SER A 59 4.47 -8.85 -10.11
CA SER A 59 4.85 -9.32 -8.77
C SER A 59 4.29 -10.71 -8.42
N VAL A 60 4.35 -11.65 -9.37
CA VAL A 60 3.77 -13.00 -9.24
C VAL A 60 4.26 -13.75 -7.98
N PRO A 61 5.56 -13.70 -7.60
CA PRO A 61 6.02 -14.32 -6.37
C PRO A 61 5.29 -13.79 -5.11
N LEU A 62 5.03 -12.48 -5.05
CA LEU A 62 4.37 -11.86 -3.90
C LEU A 62 2.87 -12.16 -3.85
N ARG A 63 2.22 -12.40 -5.00
CA ARG A 63 0.83 -12.88 -5.03
C ARG A 63 0.69 -14.20 -4.28
N LEU A 64 1.58 -15.16 -4.57
CA LEU A 64 1.57 -16.46 -3.90
C LEU A 64 2.05 -16.37 -2.45
N ALA A 65 3.09 -15.59 -2.15
CA ALA A 65 3.53 -15.38 -0.77
C ALA A 65 2.40 -14.83 0.13
N GLY A 66 1.57 -13.92 -0.40
CA GLY A 66 0.35 -13.45 0.27
C GLY A 66 -0.64 -14.59 0.53
N GLY A 67 -0.87 -15.48 -0.44
CA GLY A 67 -1.74 -16.65 -0.26
C GLY A 67 -1.27 -17.60 0.84
N PHE A 68 0.04 -17.88 0.89
CA PHE A 68 0.63 -18.67 1.98
C PHE A 68 0.48 -17.98 3.33
N HIS A 69 0.63 -16.65 3.38
CA HIS A 69 0.48 -15.90 4.62
C HIS A 69 -0.97 -15.92 5.11
N ALA A 70 -1.96 -15.81 4.21
CA ALA A 70 -3.37 -15.96 4.57
C ALA A 70 -3.69 -17.36 5.11
N LEU A 71 -3.14 -18.42 4.50
CA LEU A 71 -3.26 -19.78 5.00
C LEU A 71 -2.69 -19.93 6.42
N ALA A 72 -1.48 -19.42 6.65
CA ALA A 72 -0.84 -19.44 7.97
C ALA A 72 -1.66 -18.67 9.03
N ARG A 73 -2.16 -17.48 8.67
CA ARG A 73 -2.97 -16.64 9.57
C ARG A 73 -4.29 -17.28 9.97
N ARG A 74 -4.90 -18.07 9.08
CA ARG A 74 -6.11 -18.87 9.39
C ARG A 74 -5.80 -20.14 10.17
N GLY A 75 -4.52 -20.47 10.36
CA GLY A 75 -4.09 -21.64 11.11
C GLY A 75 -4.43 -22.97 10.46
N VAL A 76 -4.48 -23.02 9.11
CA VAL A 76 -4.91 -24.22 8.38
C VAL A 76 -3.97 -25.41 8.54
N ASP A 77 -2.71 -25.18 8.94
CA ASP A 77 -1.71 -26.23 9.10
C ASP A 77 -0.68 -25.88 10.20
N PRO A 78 -0.46 -26.75 11.20
CA PRO A 78 0.50 -26.49 12.28
C PRO A 78 1.95 -26.34 11.81
N SER A 79 2.38 -27.04 10.75
CA SER A 79 3.74 -26.93 10.22
C SER A 79 3.95 -25.61 9.49
N LEU A 80 2.95 -25.14 8.75
CA LEU A 80 2.96 -23.82 8.13
C LEU A 80 2.99 -22.71 9.19
N ASN A 81 2.22 -22.85 10.26
CA ASN A 81 2.23 -21.87 11.35
C ASN A 81 3.60 -21.80 12.04
N ARG A 82 4.26 -22.94 12.27
CA ARG A 82 5.63 -22.96 12.81
C ARG A 82 6.62 -22.29 11.85
N LEU A 83 6.48 -22.52 10.56
CA LEU A 83 7.29 -21.84 9.54
C LEU A 83 7.12 -20.31 9.62
N TYR A 84 5.87 -19.84 9.71
CA TYR A 84 5.56 -18.41 9.85
C TYR A 84 5.94 -17.82 11.22
N ALA A 85 6.21 -18.67 12.22
CA ALA A 85 6.78 -18.29 13.51
C ALA A 85 8.32 -18.32 13.54
N GLY A 86 8.97 -18.57 12.39
CA GLY A 86 10.44 -18.54 12.26
C GLY A 86 11.14 -19.89 12.32
N ALA A 87 10.42 -21.02 12.46
CA ALA A 87 11.03 -22.35 12.38
C ALA A 87 11.21 -22.77 10.91
N LEU A 88 12.34 -22.37 10.32
CA LEU A 88 12.59 -22.48 8.87
C LEU A 88 13.03 -23.88 8.40
N ASP A 89 13.27 -24.81 9.32
CA ASP A 89 13.69 -26.17 8.98
C ASP A 89 12.63 -26.90 8.15
N GLY A 90 13.03 -27.43 7.01
CA GLY A 90 12.13 -28.13 6.09
C GLY A 90 11.13 -27.22 5.36
N ALA A 91 11.37 -25.91 5.31
CA ALA A 91 10.47 -24.93 4.67
C ALA A 91 10.04 -25.35 3.25
N GLU A 92 10.96 -25.81 2.40
CA GLU A 92 10.63 -26.22 1.03
C GLU A 92 9.63 -27.39 0.99
N ALA A 93 9.82 -28.41 1.84
CA ALA A 93 8.93 -29.56 1.92
C ALA A 93 7.55 -29.16 2.44
N ILE A 94 7.50 -28.31 3.49
CA ILE A 94 6.25 -27.78 4.05
C ILE A 94 5.49 -26.98 3.00
N VAL A 95 6.17 -26.04 2.34
CA VAL A 95 5.56 -25.18 1.33
C VAL A 95 5.06 -25.98 0.12
N GLY A 96 5.84 -26.96 -0.36
CA GLY A 96 5.41 -27.82 -1.47
C GLY A 96 4.22 -28.71 -1.12
N ASP A 97 4.10 -29.16 0.13
CA ASP A 97 2.92 -29.89 0.59
C ASP A 97 1.67 -29.01 0.68
N ILE A 98 1.81 -27.82 1.28
CA ILE A 98 0.73 -26.84 1.37
C ILE A 98 0.27 -26.41 -0.03
N LEU A 99 1.19 -26.19 -0.97
CA LEU A 99 0.87 -25.81 -2.35
C LEU A 99 -0.06 -26.84 -2.99
N ARG A 100 0.28 -28.14 -2.88
CA ARG A 100 -0.51 -29.22 -3.46
C ARG A 100 -1.89 -29.35 -2.80
N ARG A 101 -1.97 -29.24 -1.47
CA ARG A 101 -3.23 -29.37 -0.72
C ARG A 101 -4.18 -28.18 -0.88
N HIS A 102 -3.63 -26.98 -1.08
CA HIS A 102 -4.41 -25.73 -1.18
C HIS A 102 -4.38 -25.12 -2.58
N ASP A 103 -4.10 -25.93 -3.60
CA ASP A 103 -3.92 -25.48 -5.00
C ASP A 103 -5.10 -24.64 -5.52
N ALA A 104 -6.34 -25.13 -5.34
CA ALA A 104 -7.55 -24.45 -5.78
C ALA A 104 -7.76 -23.07 -5.12
N GLU A 105 -7.20 -22.87 -3.94
CA GLU A 105 -7.24 -21.58 -3.25
C GLU A 105 -6.10 -20.67 -3.68
N LEU A 106 -4.86 -21.18 -3.70
CA LEU A 106 -3.65 -20.43 -4.04
C LEU A 106 -3.69 -19.90 -5.48
N VAL A 107 -4.24 -20.66 -6.43
CA VAL A 107 -4.37 -20.20 -7.83
C VAL A 107 -5.20 -18.92 -7.94
N ARG A 108 -6.12 -18.65 -7.01
CA ARG A 108 -6.97 -17.44 -7.01
C ARG A 108 -6.20 -16.19 -6.60
N TRP A 109 -5.13 -16.32 -5.81
CA TRP A 109 -4.27 -15.19 -5.44
C TRP A 109 -3.56 -14.58 -6.65
N LEU A 110 -3.40 -15.36 -7.72
CA LEU A 110 -2.87 -14.87 -8.99
C LEU A 110 -3.83 -13.92 -9.73
N ASN A 111 -5.10 -13.80 -9.32
CA ASN A 111 -6.08 -12.91 -9.96
C ASN A 111 -5.90 -11.43 -9.64
N SER A 112 -5.15 -11.08 -8.60
CA SER A 112 -5.04 -9.69 -8.17
C SER A 112 -3.61 -9.34 -7.78
N PRO A 113 -3.15 -8.13 -8.10
CA PRO A 113 -1.82 -7.69 -7.70
C PRO A 113 -1.74 -7.50 -6.17
N PRO A 114 -0.53 -7.49 -5.60
CA PRO A 114 -0.33 -7.03 -4.23
C PRO A 114 -0.79 -5.59 -4.05
N GLN A 115 -1.60 -5.34 -3.02
CA GLN A 115 -1.97 -4.01 -2.55
C GLN A 115 -1.72 -3.97 -1.05
N THR A 116 -0.83 -3.09 -0.59
CA THR A 116 -0.35 -3.11 0.80
C THR A 116 -0.77 -1.91 1.65
N ASN A 117 -1.36 -0.87 1.05
CA ASN A 117 -1.77 0.40 1.69
C ASN A 117 -0.88 0.85 2.88
N GLU A 118 0.43 1.07 2.66
CA GLU A 118 1.38 1.37 3.74
C GLU A 118 1.07 2.71 4.43
N THR A 119 0.63 2.67 5.68
CA THR A 119 0.26 3.89 6.43
C THR A 119 1.44 4.66 6.99
N GLY A 120 2.64 4.07 7.06
CA GLY A 120 3.86 4.79 7.41
C GLY A 120 4.18 5.93 6.43
N ARG A 121 3.66 5.87 5.20
CA ARG A 121 3.82 6.93 4.19
C ARG A 121 3.03 8.20 4.51
N ALA A 122 2.13 8.17 5.50
CA ALA A 122 1.48 9.38 5.99
C ALA A 122 2.45 10.34 6.71
N GLY A 123 3.61 9.88 7.18
CA GLY A 123 4.60 10.70 7.88
C GLY A 123 5.13 11.86 7.00
N PRO A 124 5.72 11.58 5.83
CA PRO A 124 6.13 12.62 4.88
C PRO A 124 4.99 13.54 4.44
N ILE A 125 3.77 13.02 4.25
CA ILE A 125 2.61 13.83 3.88
C ILE A 125 2.26 14.82 5.00
N MET A 126 2.23 14.37 6.26
CA MET A 126 2.00 15.26 7.41
C MET A 126 3.08 16.34 7.52
N ALA A 127 4.36 16.00 7.30
CA ALA A 127 5.44 17.00 7.27
C ALA A 127 5.21 18.06 6.17
N GLY A 128 4.76 17.64 4.98
CA GLY A 128 4.37 18.55 3.91
C GLY A 128 3.19 19.46 4.30
N LEU A 129 2.17 18.91 4.95
CA LEU A 129 1.03 19.69 5.45
C LEU A 129 1.44 20.70 6.53
N MET A 130 2.39 20.35 7.41
CA MET A 130 2.93 21.27 8.42
C MET A 130 3.65 22.46 7.77
N LEU A 131 4.42 22.21 6.69
CA LEU A 131 5.05 23.29 5.90
C LEU A 131 4.00 24.21 5.28
N LEU A 132 2.99 23.65 4.62
CA LEU A 132 1.92 24.43 3.99
C LEU A 132 1.07 25.18 5.04
N ALA A 133 0.86 24.60 6.22
CA ALA A 133 0.12 25.24 7.30
C ALA A 133 0.88 26.45 7.84
N ALA A 134 2.21 26.35 7.97
CA ALA A 134 3.06 27.48 8.35
C ALA A 134 3.05 28.60 7.30
N GLU A 135 2.95 28.25 6.01
CA GLU A 135 2.96 29.22 4.91
C GLU A 135 1.60 29.90 4.70
N TYR A 136 0.51 29.14 4.70
CA TYR A 136 -0.82 29.64 4.29
C TYR A 136 -1.76 29.89 5.46
N SER A 137 -1.58 29.24 6.61
CA SER A 137 -2.53 29.33 7.75
C SER A 137 -3.98 29.02 7.35
N LEU A 138 -4.18 28.14 6.37
CA LEU A 138 -5.50 27.69 5.90
C LEU A 138 -5.77 26.24 6.30
N PRO A 139 -7.03 25.87 6.56
CA PRO A 139 -7.42 24.47 6.68
C PRO A 139 -7.35 23.75 5.32
N PHE A 140 -7.24 22.43 5.35
CA PHE A 140 -7.02 21.60 4.16
C PHE A 140 -8.23 20.75 3.76
N GLU A 141 -8.40 20.59 2.45
CA GLU A 141 -9.15 19.50 1.82
C GLU A 141 -8.13 18.56 1.18
N LEU A 142 -8.11 17.28 1.56
CA LEU A 142 -7.14 16.31 1.06
C LEU A 142 -7.75 15.38 0.01
N ILE A 143 -7.00 15.12 -1.06
CA ILE A 143 -7.37 14.18 -2.12
C ILE A 143 -6.19 13.23 -2.39
N GLU A 144 -6.32 11.94 -2.06
CA GLU A 144 -5.31 10.92 -2.39
C GLU A 144 -5.60 10.26 -3.75
N LEU A 145 -4.61 10.28 -4.65
CA LEU A 145 -4.64 9.52 -5.91
C LEU A 145 -4.01 8.13 -5.71
N GLY A 146 -4.74 7.08 -6.10
CA GLY A 146 -4.32 5.69 -5.91
C GLY A 146 -4.37 5.25 -4.45
N ALA A 147 -5.49 5.56 -3.79
CA ALA A 147 -5.64 5.45 -2.34
C ALA A 147 -5.74 4.00 -1.80
N SER A 148 -5.81 2.99 -2.67
CA SER A 148 -5.95 1.58 -2.30
C SER A 148 -7.13 1.31 -1.37
N ALA A 149 -6.90 0.96 -0.10
CA ALA A 149 -7.92 0.75 0.92
C ALA A 149 -8.32 2.04 1.66
N GLY A 150 -7.73 3.19 1.28
CA GLY A 150 -7.98 4.50 1.86
C GLY A 150 -7.46 4.70 3.28
N LEU A 151 -6.57 3.83 3.78
CA LEU A 151 -6.12 3.93 5.18
C LEU A 151 -5.38 5.24 5.46
N ASN A 152 -4.68 5.81 4.47
CA ASN A 152 -3.99 7.09 4.60
C ASN A 152 -4.94 8.30 4.58
N LEU A 153 -6.20 8.15 4.16
CA LEU A 153 -7.19 9.23 4.28
C LEU A 153 -7.48 9.58 5.74
N ASN A 154 -7.20 8.66 6.66
CA ASN A 154 -7.28 8.86 8.10
C ASN A 154 -6.00 9.52 8.70
N LEU A 155 -5.05 9.99 7.90
CA LEU A 155 -3.86 10.68 8.38
C LEU A 155 -4.12 11.84 9.38
N PRO A 156 -5.23 12.63 9.30
CA PRO A 156 -5.48 13.68 10.28
C PRO A 156 -5.80 13.14 11.68
N ARG A 157 -6.05 11.83 11.79
CA ARG A 157 -6.38 11.10 13.02
C ARG A 157 -5.23 10.26 13.52
N PHE A 158 -4.07 10.29 12.87
CA PHE A 158 -2.86 9.63 13.37
C PHE A 158 -2.11 10.55 14.34
N GLY A 159 -1.21 9.98 15.15
CA GLY A 159 -0.23 10.74 15.93
C GLY A 159 1.16 10.63 15.30
N TYR A 160 1.96 11.67 15.45
CA TYR A 160 3.24 11.81 14.76
C TYR A 160 4.34 12.35 15.67
N VAL A 161 5.57 11.87 15.43
CA VAL A 161 6.82 12.47 15.89
C VAL A 161 7.77 12.57 14.69
N LEU A 162 7.91 13.76 14.12
CA LEU A 162 8.64 14.02 12.87
C LEU A 162 9.86 14.90 13.15
N GLY A 163 11.06 14.33 13.13
CA GLY A 163 12.28 15.06 13.49
C GLY A 163 12.27 15.60 14.93
N GLY A 164 11.49 14.99 15.83
CA GLY A 164 11.25 15.46 17.20
C GLY A 164 10.04 16.40 17.35
N SER A 165 9.43 16.86 16.26
CA SER A 165 8.20 17.65 16.28
C SER A 165 6.95 16.78 16.40
N GLY A 166 6.12 17.03 17.41
CA GLY A 166 4.82 16.35 17.56
C GLY A 166 3.74 16.92 16.65
N ALA A 167 2.89 16.07 16.09
CA ALA A 167 1.70 16.47 15.33
C ALA A 167 0.57 15.44 15.43
N GLY A 168 -0.65 15.84 15.03
CA GLY A 168 -1.83 14.97 15.04
C GLY A 168 -2.35 14.64 16.44
N ASP A 169 -2.96 13.46 16.58
CA ASP A 169 -3.55 12.99 17.84
C ASP A 169 -2.57 12.12 18.65
N PRO A 170 -2.08 12.59 19.82
CA PRO A 170 -1.18 11.80 20.67
C PRO A 170 -1.83 10.55 21.25
N ASN A 171 -3.16 10.43 21.21
CA ASN A 171 -3.91 9.25 21.69
C ASN A 171 -4.35 8.31 20.56
N SER A 172 -3.98 8.59 19.31
CA SER A 172 -4.28 7.71 18.18
C SER A 172 -3.65 6.33 18.38
N PRO A 173 -4.33 5.23 18.02
CA PRO A 173 -3.73 3.90 18.00
C PRO A 173 -2.66 3.76 16.90
N VAL A 174 -2.68 4.65 15.89
CA VAL A 174 -1.63 4.75 14.86
C VAL A 174 -0.70 5.90 15.25
N GLN A 175 0.50 5.55 15.68
CA GLN A 175 1.58 6.47 16.01
C GLN A 175 2.73 6.30 15.01
N LEU A 176 3.17 7.39 14.38
CA LEU A 176 4.22 7.40 13.37
C LEU A 176 5.43 8.20 13.86
N ALA A 177 6.53 7.51 14.13
CA ALA A 177 7.81 8.11 14.50
C ALA A 177 8.92 7.56 13.59
N PRO A 178 8.93 7.93 12.29
CA PRO A 178 9.94 7.43 11.38
C PRO A 178 11.34 7.92 11.78
N LEU A 179 12.37 7.17 11.38
CA LEU A 179 13.73 7.71 11.35
C LEU A 179 13.74 8.97 10.49
N TRP A 180 14.36 10.03 11.02
CA TRP A 180 14.35 11.34 10.41
C TRP A 180 15.77 11.86 10.28
N GLU A 181 16.12 12.33 9.09
CA GLU A 181 17.39 12.99 8.79
C GLU A 181 17.12 14.41 8.29
N GLY A 182 17.91 15.38 8.79
CA GLY A 182 17.75 16.79 8.47
C GLY A 182 16.90 17.57 9.49
N ALA A 183 16.51 18.79 9.12
CA ALA A 183 15.76 19.68 9.99
C ALA A 183 14.31 19.17 10.21
N PRO A 184 13.72 19.37 11.40
CA PRO A 184 12.32 19.06 11.62
C PRO A 184 11.40 19.98 10.79
N PRO A 185 10.16 19.53 10.49
CA PRO A 185 9.16 20.41 9.90
C PRO A 185 8.79 21.54 10.89
N PRO A 186 8.34 22.70 10.40
CA PRO A 186 7.90 23.80 11.26
C PRO A 186 6.71 23.36 12.11
N LEU A 187 6.65 23.83 13.35
CA LEU A 187 5.53 23.57 14.23
C LEU A 187 4.33 24.42 13.81
N ALA A 188 3.42 23.83 13.04
CA ALA A 188 2.16 24.43 12.63
C ALA A 188 1.01 23.43 12.76
N THR A 189 -0.15 23.92 13.21
CA THR A 189 -1.34 23.10 13.37
C THR A 189 -1.93 22.77 12.01
N VAL A 190 -2.03 21.49 11.70
CA VAL A 190 -2.68 20.99 10.48
C VAL A 190 -4.16 20.75 10.78
N GLN A 191 -5.03 21.55 10.17
CA GLN A 191 -6.48 21.37 10.23
C GLN A 191 -6.98 20.78 8.92
N VAL A 192 -7.64 19.62 8.97
CA VAL A 192 -8.20 18.97 7.76
C VAL A 192 -9.72 18.92 7.87
N LEU A 193 -10.42 19.54 6.92
CA LEU A 193 -11.88 19.60 6.86
C LEU A 193 -12.48 18.34 6.23
N ALA A 194 -11.83 17.86 5.16
CA ALA A 194 -12.29 16.72 4.40
C ALA A 194 -11.08 15.97 3.81
N SER A 195 -11.26 14.66 3.61
CA SER A 195 -10.24 13.76 3.08
C SER A 195 -10.93 12.70 2.23
N HIS A 196 -10.60 12.68 0.95
CA HIS A 196 -11.19 11.79 -0.05
C HIS A 196 -10.08 11.10 -0.84
N GLY A 197 -10.39 9.94 -1.41
CA GLY A 197 -9.43 9.24 -2.27
C GLY A 197 -10.10 8.59 -3.47
N VAL A 198 -9.30 8.35 -4.48
CA VAL A 198 -9.69 7.59 -5.67
C VAL A 198 -8.72 6.44 -5.88
N ASP A 199 -9.24 5.27 -6.20
CA ASP A 199 -8.43 4.13 -6.63
C ASP A 199 -9.14 3.36 -7.75
N GLN A 200 -8.38 2.80 -8.68
CA GLN A 200 -8.94 2.02 -9.79
C GLN A 200 -9.58 0.71 -9.29
N ASN A 201 -8.99 0.12 -8.26
CA ASN A 201 -9.41 -1.14 -7.65
C ASN A 201 -9.36 -0.99 -6.11
N PRO A 202 -10.28 -0.20 -5.52
CA PRO A 202 -10.25 0.09 -4.11
C PRO A 202 -10.46 -1.19 -3.30
N VAL A 203 -9.66 -1.37 -2.25
CA VAL A 203 -9.78 -2.52 -1.36
C VAL A 203 -10.91 -2.26 -0.37
N ARG A 204 -11.96 -3.07 -0.42
CA ARG A 204 -13.12 -2.95 0.45
C ARG A 204 -12.85 -3.59 1.81
N ILE A 205 -12.35 -2.81 2.76
CA ILE A 205 -12.00 -3.30 4.11
C ILE A 205 -13.17 -3.86 4.92
N VAL A 206 -14.40 -3.55 4.53
CA VAL A 206 -15.64 -4.12 5.10
C VAL A 206 -15.91 -5.54 4.62
N ASP A 207 -15.31 -5.96 3.50
CA ASP A 207 -15.31 -7.34 3.03
C ASP A 207 -14.18 -8.11 3.76
N PRO A 208 -14.51 -9.14 4.55
CA PRO A 208 -13.51 -9.91 5.29
C PRO A 208 -12.43 -10.54 4.41
N ALA A 209 -12.76 -10.97 3.19
CA ALA A 209 -11.81 -11.60 2.29
C ALA A 209 -10.82 -10.58 1.71
N GLU A 210 -11.30 -9.38 1.35
CA GLU A 210 -10.42 -8.31 0.89
C GLU A 210 -9.55 -7.75 2.02
N ARG A 211 -10.10 -7.63 3.23
CA ARG A 211 -9.35 -7.25 4.44
C ARG A 211 -8.27 -8.29 4.77
N GLU A 212 -8.59 -9.58 4.75
CA GLU A 212 -7.61 -10.64 4.94
C GLU A 212 -6.49 -10.55 3.90
N ARG A 213 -6.86 -10.33 2.63
CA ARG A 213 -5.88 -10.18 1.55
C ARG A 213 -4.95 -8.99 1.74
N LEU A 214 -5.48 -7.83 2.14
CA LEU A 214 -4.67 -6.65 2.48
C LEU A 214 -3.66 -6.97 3.58
N ILE A 215 -4.10 -7.65 4.64
CA ILE A 215 -3.24 -8.04 5.76
C ILE A 215 -2.18 -9.06 5.33
N ALA A 216 -2.55 -10.03 4.50
CA ALA A 216 -1.65 -11.09 4.05
C ALA A 216 -0.48 -10.57 3.20
N TYR A 217 -0.64 -9.41 2.54
CA TYR A 217 0.45 -8.76 1.81
C TYR A 217 1.43 -7.98 2.71
N CYS A 218 1.14 -7.80 3.99
CA CYS A 218 2.16 -7.41 4.97
C CYS A 218 3.01 -8.64 5.30
N TRP A 219 4.33 -8.54 5.17
CA TRP A 219 5.21 -9.69 5.35
C TRP A 219 5.28 -10.12 6.81
N ALA A 220 5.40 -11.42 7.04
CA ALA A 220 5.34 -12.01 8.39
C ALA A 220 6.41 -11.43 9.32
N ASP A 221 7.60 -11.17 8.77
CA ASP A 221 8.74 -10.64 9.50
C ASP A 221 8.55 -9.16 9.94
N GLN A 222 7.62 -8.42 9.30
CA GLN A 222 7.41 -6.99 9.51
C GLN A 222 6.37 -6.73 10.62
N HIS A 223 6.71 -7.14 11.85
CA HIS A 223 5.81 -7.08 13.01
C HIS A 223 5.26 -5.67 13.28
N GLU A 224 6.11 -4.65 13.35
CA GLU A 224 5.69 -3.25 13.57
C GLU A 224 4.74 -2.75 12.45
N ARG A 225 5.00 -3.19 11.21
CA ARG A 225 4.13 -2.86 10.07
C ARG A 225 2.78 -3.55 10.19
N MET A 226 2.75 -4.80 10.65
CA MET A 226 1.53 -5.56 10.89
C MET A 226 0.69 -4.92 12.00
N GLU A 227 1.30 -4.56 13.13
CA GLU A 227 0.65 -3.88 14.24
C GLU A 227 0.05 -2.53 13.78
N ARG A 228 0.84 -1.74 13.04
CA ARG A 228 0.38 -0.48 12.47
C ARG A 228 -0.78 -0.67 11.49
N LEU A 229 -0.73 -1.69 10.62
CA LEU A 229 -1.82 -2.00 9.70
C LEU A 229 -3.10 -2.39 10.45
N GLN A 230 -3.00 -3.19 11.50
CA GLN A 230 -4.14 -3.57 12.33
C GLN A 230 -4.74 -2.36 13.06
N ALA A 231 -3.90 -1.48 13.63
CA ALA A 231 -4.34 -0.25 14.25
C ALA A 231 -5.04 0.69 13.24
N ALA A 232 -4.51 0.80 12.02
CA ALA A 232 -5.12 1.60 10.96
C ALA A 232 -6.46 1.03 10.50
N LEU A 233 -6.57 -0.29 10.39
CA LEU A 233 -7.84 -0.95 10.08
C LEU A 233 -8.89 -0.73 11.19
N ALA A 234 -8.50 -0.85 12.46
CA ALA A 234 -9.39 -0.56 13.58
C ALA A 234 -9.82 0.92 13.62
N LEU A 235 -8.93 1.85 13.23
CA LEU A 235 -9.29 3.25 13.08
C LEU A 235 -10.26 3.46 11.91
N ALA A 236 -10.04 2.77 10.79
CA ALA A 236 -10.90 2.82 9.61
C ALA A 236 -12.28 2.20 9.86
N ASP A 237 -12.41 1.22 10.75
CA ASP A 237 -13.71 0.70 11.20
C ASP A 237 -14.54 1.80 11.92
N ARG A 238 -13.87 2.68 12.68
CA ARG A 238 -14.52 3.83 13.37
C ARG A 238 -14.72 5.04 12.46
N PHE A 239 -13.80 5.24 11.52
CA PHE A 239 -13.79 6.36 10.58
C PHE A 239 -13.61 5.81 9.15
N PRO A 240 -14.69 5.31 8.53
CA PRO A 240 -14.63 4.71 7.20
C PRO A 240 -14.05 5.68 6.16
N PRO A 241 -12.99 5.30 5.42
CA PRO A 241 -12.40 6.13 4.38
C PRO A 241 -13.41 6.47 3.28
N GLN A 242 -13.40 7.72 2.82
CA GLN A 242 -14.25 8.16 1.70
C GLN A 242 -13.52 7.90 0.37
N LEU A 243 -13.86 6.79 -0.27
CA LEU A 243 -13.21 6.32 -1.49
C LEU A 243 -14.17 6.25 -2.66
N ALA A 244 -13.74 6.80 -3.80
CA ALA A 244 -14.36 6.57 -5.10
C ALA A 244 -13.57 5.50 -5.88
N GLN A 245 -14.28 4.63 -6.59
CA GLN A 245 -13.65 3.78 -7.60
C GLN A 245 -13.52 4.57 -8.90
N GLY A 246 -12.31 4.68 -9.43
CA GLY A 246 -12.07 5.43 -10.67
C GLY A 246 -10.61 5.49 -11.08
N ASP A 247 -10.37 5.90 -12.32
CA ASP A 247 -9.03 6.22 -12.79
C ASP A 247 -8.56 7.57 -12.21
N ALA A 248 -7.32 7.64 -11.75
CA ALA A 248 -6.81 8.86 -11.13
C ALA A 248 -6.63 10.03 -12.11
N ALA A 249 -6.32 9.76 -13.37
CA ALA A 249 -6.20 10.81 -14.39
C ALA A 249 -7.59 11.35 -14.77
N ASP A 250 -8.56 10.46 -14.98
CA ASP A 250 -9.95 10.85 -15.24
C ASP A 250 -10.51 11.65 -14.04
N PHE A 251 -10.24 11.20 -12.81
CA PHE A 251 -10.62 11.93 -11.60
C PHE A 251 -9.94 13.30 -11.53
N ALA A 252 -8.63 13.39 -11.76
CA ALA A 252 -7.92 14.66 -11.71
C ALA A 252 -8.48 15.65 -12.75
N GLU A 253 -8.77 15.19 -13.97
CA GLU A 253 -9.36 16.02 -15.02
C GLU A 253 -10.79 16.50 -14.68
N ALA A 254 -11.57 15.70 -13.96
CA ALA A 254 -12.95 16.02 -13.58
C ALA A 254 -13.05 16.87 -12.30
N ALA A 255 -12.26 16.59 -11.27
CA ALA A 255 -12.39 17.18 -9.94
C ALA A 255 -11.59 18.47 -9.74
N LEU A 256 -10.48 18.64 -10.48
CA LEU A 256 -9.66 19.85 -10.39
C LEU A 256 -10.26 21.12 -10.99
N PRO A 257 -11.12 21.06 -12.02
CA PRO A 257 -11.84 22.23 -12.51
C PRO A 257 -12.85 22.79 -11.49
N ASP A 258 -13.34 21.99 -10.55
CA ASP A 258 -14.33 22.43 -9.57
C ASP A 258 -13.73 23.49 -8.63
N PRO A 259 -14.38 24.67 -8.47
CA PRO A 259 -13.90 25.72 -7.60
C PRO A 259 -13.66 25.21 -6.18
N GLN A 260 -12.51 25.56 -5.62
CA GLN A 260 -12.23 25.30 -4.21
C GLN A 260 -13.11 26.18 -3.33
N ALA A 261 -13.49 25.66 -2.16
CA ALA A 261 -14.15 26.46 -1.16
C ALA A 261 -13.25 27.62 -0.72
N GLU A 262 -13.83 28.80 -0.55
CA GLU A 262 -13.10 29.98 -0.08
C GLU A 262 -12.50 29.72 1.31
N GLY A 263 -11.25 30.11 1.51
CA GLY A 263 -10.50 29.92 2.75
C GLY A 263 -10.02 28.48 2.97
N VAL A 264 -9.98 27.63 1.94
CA VAL A 264 -9.50 26.24 2.04
C VAL A 264 -8.33 26.02 1.09
N CYS A 265 -7.31 25.30 1.56
CA CYS A 265 -6.22 24.80 0.72
C CYS A 265 -6.52 23.36 0.30
N ARG A 266 -6.79 23.12 -0.98
CA ARG A 266 -6.89 21.76 -1.52
C ARG A 266 -5.50 21.18 -1.74
N VAL A 267 -5.26 19.99 -1.23
CA VAL A 267 -4.00 19.25 -1.40
C VAL A 267 -4.28 17.95 -2.11
N ILE A 268 -3.74 17.81 -3.32
CA ILE A 268 -3.70 16.52 -4.01
C ILE A 268 -2.41 15.83 -3.64
N TYR A 269 -2.48 14.57 -3.26
CA TYR A 269 -1.28 13.82 -2.93
C TYR A 269 -1.34 12.37 -3.38
N HIS A 270 -0.19 11.72 -3.38
CA HIS A 270 -0.11 10.27 -3.49
C HIS A 270 0.98 9.71 -2.58
N THR A 271 0.83 8.48 -2.10
CA THR A 271 1.86 7.88 -1.23
C THR A 271 2.89 7.05 -1.98
N ILE A 272 2.50 6.40 -3.08
CA ILE A 272 3.43 5.61 -3.93
C ILE A 272 2.93 5.45 -5.37
N PHE A 273 1.63 5.65 -5.59
CA PHE A 273 0.90 5.36 -6.82
C PHE A 273 1.56 5.86 -8.11
N TRP A 274 2.21 7.02 -8.08
CA TRP A 274 2.83 7.63 -9.26
C TRP A 274 3.85 6.73 -9.96
N THR A 275 4.55 5.87 -9.22
CA THR A 275 5.54 4.95 -9.79
C THR A 275 4.93 3.83 -10.62
N TYR A 276 3.62 3.57 -10.45
CA TYR A 276 2.88 2.56 -11.21
C TYR A 276 2.20 3.12 -12.46
N LEU A 277 2.17 4.44 -12.61
CA LEU A 277 1.46 5.07 -13.70
C LEU A 277 2.25 5.01 -15.02
N PRO A 278 1.58 4.64 -16.13
CA PRO A 278 2.08 4.89 -17.47
C PRO A 278 2.39 6.38 -17.72
N PRO A 279 3.40 6.72 -18.55
CA PRO A 279 3.80 8.10 -18.80
C PRO A 279 2.67 9.02 -19.30
N ASP A 280 1.73 8.50 -20.08
CA ASP A 280 0.57 9.25 -20.59
C ASP A 280 -0.37 9.68 -19.45
N LYS A 281 -0.68 8.77 -18.51
CA LYS A 281 -1.50 9.09 -17.33
C LYS A 281 -0.80 10.10 -16.41
N GLN A 282 0.51 9.96 -16.20
CA GLN A 282 1.28 10.96 -15.46
C GLN A 282 1.19 12.34 -16.13
N GLN A 283 1.27 12.40 -17.46
CA GLN A 283 1.18 13.66 -18.19
C GLN A 283 -0.21 14.29 -18.09
N ARG A 284 -1.27 13.48 -18.17
CA ARG A 284 -2.66 13.93 -17.98
C ARG A 284 -2.86 14.58 -16.61
N ILE A 285 -2.43 13.92 -15.53
CA ILE A 285 -2.52 14.47 -14.18
C ILE A 285 -1.70 15.75 -14.04
N ARG A 286 -0.47 15.80 -14.57
CA ARG A 286 0.35 17.03 -14.57
C ARG A 286 -0.35 18.19 -15.27
N ASN A 287 -0.97 17.95 -16.42
CA ASN A 287 -1.70 18.97 -17.16
C ASN A 287 -2.92 19.47 -16.37
N ALA A 288 -3.68 18.56 -15.75
CA ALA A 288 -4.83 18.93 -14.92
C ALA A 288 -4.41 19.79 -13.71
N LEU A 289 -3.32 19.40 -13.02
CA LEU A 289 -2.75 20.18 -11.92
C LEU A 289 -2.28 21.57 -12.36
N ALA A 290 -1.60 21.68 -13.51
CA ALA A 290 -1.14 22.96 -14.05
C ALA A 290 -2.32 23.89 -14.36
N ALA A 291 -3.33 23.38 -15.06
CA ALA A 291 -4.53 24.15 -15.40
C ALA A 291 -5.31 24.61 -14.17
N ALA A 292 -5.33 23.83 -13.10
CA ALA A 292 -5.97 24.22 -11.85
C ALA A 292 -5.21 25.34 -11.12
N ARG A 293 -3.87 25.27 -11.08
CA ARG A 293 -3.03 26.34 -10.51
C ARG A 293 -3.18 27.68 -11.23
N GLU A 294 -3.34 27.67 -12.56
CA GLU A 294 -3.58 28.89 -13.34
C GLU A 294 -4.92 29.56 -13.04
N ARG A 295 -5.90 28.84 -12.49
CA ARG A 295 -7.20 29.41 -12.11
C ARG A 295 -7.21 29.92 -10.67
N ASP A 296 -6.27 29.44 -9.85
CA ASP A 296 -6.16 29.68 -8.42
C ASP A 296 -5.46 31.02 -8.07
N VAL A 297 -5.48 31.98 -8.99
CA VAL A 297 -4.76 33.27 -8.86
C VAL A 297 -5.48 34.27 -7.93
N GLY A 298 -6.58 33.87 -7.30
CA GLY A 298 -7.29 34.63 -6.27
C GLY A 298 -6.80 34.21 -4.87
N ALA A 299 -6.43 35.16 -4.02
CA ALA A 299 -5.79 34.94 -2.72
C ALA A 299 -6.60 34.13 -1.67
N SER A 300 -7.77 33.59 -2.04
CA SER A 300 -8.71 32.93 -1.13
C SER A 300 -8.84 31.41 -1.32
N ALA A 301 -8.15 30.82 -2.30
CA ALA A 301 -8.04 29.37 -2.49
C ALA A 301 -6.58 29.00 -2.83
N ARG A 302 -6.15 27.76 -2.49
CA ARG A 302 -4.76 27.30 -2.70
C ARG A 302 -4.71 25.82 -3.08
N LEU A 303 -4.09 25.49 -4.22
CA LEU A 303 -3.78 24.12 -4.65
C LEU A 303 -2.32 23.74 -4.37
N ALA A 304 -2.11 22.72 -3.53
CA ALA A 304 -0.82 22.07 -3.36
C ALA A 304 -0.81 20.65 -3.92
N ALA A 305 0.38 20.16 -4.30
CA ALA A 305 0.59 18.77 -4.72
C ALA A 305 1.74 18.18 -3.89
N LEU A 306 1.49 17.05 -3.20
CA LEU A 306 2.45 16.36 -2.32
C LEU A 306 2.70 14.91 -2.73
#